data_AF-A0A838KHK1-F1
#
_entry.id   AF-A0A838KHK1-F1
#
_cell.length_a   1.000
_cell.length_b   1.000
_cell.length_c   1.000
_cell.angle_alpha   90.00
_cell.angle_beta   90.00
_cell.angle_gamma   90.00
#
_symmetry.space_group_name_H-M   'P 1'
#
loop_
_entity.id
_entity.type
_entity.pdbx_description
1 polymer ?
#
loop_
_entity_poly.entity_id
_entity_poly.type
_entity_poly.pdbx_seq_one_letter_code
_entity_poly.pdbx_strand_id
1 'polypeptide(L)'
;MRLPRTLGELDDLVSEADVSGRGLQLTERLLRAADSMPHGEESLRAEMLVAAAEGLSLSGQPQRAVAAAQAAVADGGPVRHDARTHLAAALRGAGRDEEARATLREVWRSRPRAPGLHLFAGEQSEAIGDHAEALRWYTRGLSIAENKVGDEEAEVTCMLMLIARLRTRRALALPPDDWDLAAVEAVESARRVVEATEMGDCDCPCGHGAVISEEDDAIFIDLVRA
;
A
#
# COMPACT_ATOMS: atom_id res chain seq x y z
N MET A 1 -5.28 11.55 -23.93
CA MET A 1 -5.85 11.19 -22.61
C MET A 1 -5.60 12.35 -21.66
N ARG A 2 -6.64 12.79 -20.92
CA ARG A 2 -6.60 13.96 -20.03
C ARG A 2 -5.71 13.68 -18.81
N LEU A 3 -5.17 14.72 -18.17
CA LEU A 3 -4.51 14.59 -16.87
C LEU A 3 -5.56 14.35 -15.75
N PRO A 4 -5.22 13.54 -14.72
CA PRO A 4 -6.08 13.36 -13.57
C PRO A 4 -6.22 14.67 -12.81
N ARG A 5 -7.41 14.89 -12.26
CA ARG A 5 -7.77 16.08 -11.49
C ARG A 5 -8.11 15.76 -10.05
N THR A 6 -8.39 14.48 -9.79
CA THR A 6 -8.69 13.96 -8.46
C THR A 6 -7.77 12.78 -8.17
N LEU A 7 -7.68 12.43 -6.89
CA LEU A 7 -6.93 11.26 -6.44
C LEU A 7 -7.48 9.96 -7.05
N GLY A 8 -8.81 9.77 -7.04
CA GLY A 8 -9.43 8.59 -7.64
C GLY A 8 -9.17 8.46 -9.15
N GLU A 9 -9.21 9.56 -9.91
CA GLU A 9 -8.83 9.53 -11.33
C GLU A 9 -7.36 9.14 -11.55
N LEU A 10 -6.47 9.49 -10.61
CA LEU A 10 -5.07 9.07 -10.67
C LEU A 10 -4.92 7.58 -10.36
N ASP A 11 -5.62 7.07 -9.35
CA ASP A 11 -5.61 5.64 -8.98
C ASP A 11 -6.08 4.76 -10.14
N ASP A 12 -7.21 5.14 -10.76
CA ASP A 12 -7.77 4.42 -11.91
C ASP A 12 -6.77 4.37 -13.07
N LEU A 13 -6.07 5.49 -13.33
CA LEU A 13 -5.07 5.56 -14.38
C LEU A 13 -3.84 4.69 -14.07
N VAL A 14 -3.37 4.69 -12.83
CA VAL A 14 -2.24 3.84 -12.38
C VAL A 14 -2.61 2.37 -12.54
N SER A 15 -3.76 1.98 -12.02
CA SER A 15 -4.27 0.60 -12.13
C SER A 15 -4.40 0.16 -13.59
N GLU A 16 -5.03 0.96 -14.46
CA GLU A 16 -5.14 0.65 -15.90
C GLU A 16 -3.77 0.50 -16.56
N ALA A 17 -2.81 1.36 -16.19
CA ALA A 17 -1.47 1.33 -16.77
C ALA A 17 -0.68 0.10 -16.32
N ASP A 18 -0.83 -0.36 -15.09
CA ASP A 18 -0.18 -1.55 -14.56
C ASP A 18 -0.72 -2.81 -15.25
N VAL A 19 -2.05 -2.97 -15.31
CA VAL A 19 -2.71 -4.08 -16.04
C VAL A 19 -2.31 -4.09 -17.52
N SER A 20 -2.21 -2.92 -18.14
CA SER A 20 -1.84 -2.81 -19.56
C SER A 20 -0.34 -2.91 -19.84
N GLY A 21 0.53 -3.04 -18.83
CA GLY A 21 1.99 -2.97 -19.00
C GLY A 21 2.52 -1.61 -19.49
N ARG A 22 1.74 -0.54 -19.31
CA ARG A 22 2.06 0.85 -19.73
C ARG A 22 2.55 1.73 -18.57
N GLY A 23 2.87 1.15 -17.41
CA GLY A 23 3.28 1.87 -16.19
C GLY A 23 4.40 2.91 -16.41
N LEU A 24 5.47 2.55 -17.14
CA LEU A 24 6.55 3.50 -17.44
C LEU A 24 6.08 4.66 -18.34
N GLN A 25 5.20 4.39 -19.32
CA GLN A 25 4.66 5.45 -20.17
C GLN A 25 3.79 6.42 -19.35
N LEU A 26 2.98 5.91 -18.43
CA LEU A 26 2.20 6.74 -17.52
C LEU A 26 3.13 7.57 -16.62
N THR A 27 4.13 6.94 -16.01
CA THR A 27 5.14 7.58 -15.17
C THR A 27 5.78 8.80 -15.87
N GLU A 28 6.26 8.64 -17.10
CA GLU A 28 6.85 9.74 -17.87
C GLU A 28 5.85 10.86 -18.17
N ARG A 29 4.57 10.53 -18.32
CA ARG A 29 3.51 11.53 -18.49
C ARG A 29 3.22 12.27 -17.19
N LEU A 30 3.20 11.56 -16.05
CA LEU A 30 2.98 12.16 -14.74
C LEU A 30 4.10 13.15 -14.37
N LEU A 31 5.36 12.78 -14.61
CA LEU A 31 6.51 13.69 -14.39
C LEU A 31 6.40 14.97 -15.22
N ARG A 32 6.15 14.84 -16.53
CA ARG A 32 5.98 16.01 -17.42
C ARG A 32 4.78 16.88 -17.01
N ALA A 33 3.71 16.26 -16.55
CA ALA A 33 2.53 16.98 -16.10
C ALA A 33 2.82 17.75 -14.81
N ALA A 34 3.45 17.08 -13.83
CA ALA A 34 3.86 17.69 -12.58
C ALA A 34 4.66 18.97 -12.84
N ASP A 35 5.65 18.95 -13.73
CA ASP A 35 6.48 20.11 -14.12
C ASP A 35 5.70 21.36 -14.53
N SER A 36 4.47 21.20 -15.02
CA SER A 36 3.59 22.30 -15.45
C SER A 36 2.54 22.73 -14.41
N MET A 37 2.44 22.01 -13.29
CA MET A 37 1.46 22.25 -12.24
C MET A 37 2.01 23.16 -11.14
N PRO A 38 1.14 23.98 -10.50
CA PRO A 38 1.52 24.73 -9.32
C PRO A 38 1.88 23.79 -8.16
N HIS A 39 2.72 24.28 -7.25
CA HIS A 39 3.04 23.61 -5.99
C HIS A 39 1.96 23.86 -4.93
N GLY A 40 1.93 23.02 -3.89
CA GLY A 40 1.19 23.30 -2.65
C GLY A 40 -0.15 22.56 -2.50
N GLU A 41 -0.89 22.92 -1.44
CA GLU A 41 -1.99 22.12 -0.86
C GLU A 41 -3.18 21.85 -1.80
N GLU A 42 -3.44 22.72 -2.78
CA GLU A 42 -4.56 22.57 -3.72
C GLU A 42 -4.18 21.78 -4.99
N SER A 43 -2.93 21.34 -5.08
CA SER A 43 -2.36 20.71 -6.27
C SER A 43 -2.18 19.20 -6.10
N LEU A 44 -2.57 18.42 -7.11
CA LEU A 44 -2.26 16.99 -7.18
C LEU A 44 -0.77 16.72 -7.51
N ARG A 45 0.04 17.77 -7.66
CA ARG A 45 1.43 17.66 -8.09
C ARG A 45 2.26 16.73 -7.20
N ALA A 46 2.16 16.86 -5.87
CA ALA A 46 2.90 16.01 -4.93
C ALA A 46 2.51 14.53 -5.09
N GLU A 47 1.21 14.22 -5.19
CA GLU A 47 0.73 12.85 -5.41
C GLU A 47 1.16 12.29 -6.77
N MET A 48 1.15 13.10 -7.83
CA MET A 48 1.65 12.66 -9.15
C MET A 48 3.15 12.34 -9.12
N LEU A 49 3.92 13.08 -8.32
CA LEU A 49 5.35 12.80 -8.10
C LEU A 49 5.54 11.52 -7.29
N VAL A 50 4.68 11.23 -6.31
CA VAL A 50 4.65 9.95 -5.57
C VAL A 50 4.35 8.78 -6.51
N ALA A 51 3.26 8.86 -7.28
CA ALA A 51 2.89 7.81 -8.24
C ALA A 51 3.98 7.59 -9.30
N ALA A 52 4.64 8.67 -9.76
CA ALA A 52 5.79 8.54 -10.64
C ALA A 52 7.00 7.88 -9.96
N ALA A 53 7.27 8.16 -8.68
CA ALA A 53 8.35 7.52 -7.93
C ALA A 53 8.13 6.00 -7.79
N GLU A 54 6.90 5.58 -7.56
CA GLU A 54 6.50 4.17 -7.50
C GLU A 54 6.68 3.48 -8.85
N GLY A 55 6.14 4.09 -9.93
CA GLY A 55 6.30 3.56 -11.28
C GLY A 55 7.76 3.47 -11.73
N LEU A 56 8.61 4.42 -11.35
CA LEU A 56 10.06 4.36 -11.58
C LEU A 56 10.74 3.24 -10.79
N SER A 57 10.29 2.99 -9.56
CA SER A 57 10.81 1.90 -8.72
C SER A 57 10.48 0.55 -9.35
N LEU A 58 9.22 0.35 -9.74
CA LEU A 58 8.77 -0.87 -10.44
C LEU A 58 9.45 -1.07 -11.79
N SER A 59 9.80 0.03 -12.47
CA SER A 59 10.51 0.00 -13.76
C SER A 59 12.03 -0.13 -13.63
N GLY A 60 12.57 -0.38 -12.43
CA GLY A 60 14.01 -0.57 -12.21
C GLY A 60 14.86 0.70 -12.39
N GLN A 61 14.29 1.88 -12.10
CA GLN A 61 14.97 3.18 -12.20
C GLN A 61 15.11 3.86 -10.84
N PRO A 62 15.83 3.24 -9.88
CA PRO A 62 15.76 3.62 -8.47
C PRO A 62 16.29 5.03 -8.18
N GLN A 63 17.31 5.53 -8.88
CA GLN A 63 17.80 6.89 -8.67
C GLN A 63 16.80 7.96 -9.10
N ARG A 64 16.06 7.69 -10.19
CA ARG A 64 14.98 8.58 -10.64
C ARG A 64 13.81 8.53 -9.67
N ALA A 65 13.48 7.34 -9.15
CA ALA A 65 12.45 7.19 -8.13
C ALA A 65 12.75 8.03 -6.89
N VAL A 66 14.00 7.99 -6.41
CA VAL A 66 14.45 8.84 -5.29
C VAL A 66 14.27 10.32 -5.62
N ALA A 67 14.69 10.77 -6.81
CA ALA A 67 14.54 12.17 -7.19
C ALA A 67 13.07 12.62 -7.24
N ALA A 68 12.18 11.79 -7.78
CA ALA A 68 10.74 12.07 -7.83
C ALA A 68 10.13 12.12 -6.42
N ALA A 69 10.46 11.18 -5.54
CA ALA A 69 9.98 11.19 -4.16
C ALA A 69 10.54 12.36 -3.34
N GLN A 70 11.80 12.75 -3.56
CA GLN A 70 12.37 13.97 -2.96
C GLN A 70 11.64 15.22 -3.44
N ALA A 71 11.28 15.27 -4.73
CA ALA A 71 10.48 16.37 -5.27
C ALA A 71 9.08 16.42 -4.64
N ALA A 72 8.44 15.27 -4.40
CA ALA A 72 7.15 15.21 -3.69
C ALA A 72 7.26 15.73 -2.25
N VAL A 73 8.31 15.34 -1.52
CA VAL A 73 8.58 15.85 -0.15
C VAL A 73 8.83 17.35 -0.17
N ALA A 74 9.59 17.86 -1.14
CA ALA A 74 9.88 19.28 -1.27
C ALA A 74 8.66 20.11 -1.71
N ASP A 75 7.75 19.51 -2.48
CA ASP A 75 6.50 20.14 -2.90
C ASP A 75 5.61 20.48 -1.70
N GLY A 76 5.53 19.56 -0.73
CA GLY A 76 4.73 19.72 0.49
C GLY A 76 3.22 19.70 0.27
N GLY A 77 2.76 19.41 -0.96
CA GLY A 77 1.36 19.22 -1.30
C GLY A 77 0.75 17.96 -0.65
N PRO A 78 -0.57 17.78 -0.81
CA PRO A 78 -1.29 16.68 -0.20
C PRO A 78 -0.87 15.36 -0.86
N VAL A 79 -0.67 14.35 -0.02
CA VAL A 79 -0.37 13.00 -0.45
C VAL A 79 -1.12 11.98 0.40
N ARG A 80 -1.56 10.86 -0.20
CA ARG A 80 -2.36 9.83 0.52
C ARG A 80 -1.64 9.32 1.76
N HIS A 81 -0.34 9.09 1.62
CA HIS A 81 0.56 8.81 2.72
C HIS A 81 1.69 9.85 2.70
N ASP A 82 2.18 10.22 3.89
CA ASP A 82 3.27 11.19 4.06
C ASP A 82 4.38 10.94 3.02
N ALA A 83 4.71 11.92 2.17
CA ALA A 83 5.61 11.72 1.03
C ALA A 83 6.98 11.14 1.44
N ARG A 84 7.37 11.33 2.70
CA ARG A 84 8.58 10.76 3.28
C ARG A 84 8.55 9.23 3.36
N THR A 85 7.38 8.59 3.48
CA THR A 85 7.30 7.12 3.42
C THR A 85 7.56 6.60 2.01
N HIS A 86 7.13 7.31 0.97
CA HIS A 86 7.46 6.96 -0.42
C HIS A 86 8.94 7.26 -0.74
N LEU A 87 9.50 8.33 -0.16
CA LEU A 87 10.94 8.59 -0.23
C LEU A 87 11.74 7.46 0.42
N ALA A 88 11.33 6.97 1.59
CA ALA A 88 11.97 5.83 2.23
C ALA A 88 11.92 4.59 1.32
N ALA A 89 10.78 4.29 0.68
CA ALA A 89 10.64 3.18 -0.25
C ALA A 89 11.62 3.30 -1.43
N ALA A 90 11.66 4.48 -2.07
CA ALA A 90 12.55 4.74 -3.19
C ALA A 90 14.03 4.65 -2.79
N LEU A 91 14.40 5.16 -1.59
CA LEU A 91 15.75 5.05 -1.05
C LEU A 91 16.17 3.59 -0.84
N ARG A 92 15.27 2.73 -0.32
CA ARG A 92 15.52 1.29 -0.20
C ARG A 92 15.71 0.63 -1.56
N GLY A 93 14.84 0.94 -2.53
CA GLY A 93 14.99 0.45 -3.91
C GLY A 93 16.32 0.87 -4.56
N ALA A 94 16.91 1.99 -4.10
CA ALA A 94 18.24 2.45 -4.50
C ALA A 94 19.40 1.90 -3.65
N GLY A 95 19.15 1.00 -2.71
CA GLY A 95 20.15 0.44 -1.80
C GLY A 95 20.64 1.40 -0.71
N ARG A 96 19.89 2.46 -0.42
CA ARG A 96 20.24 3.53 0.55
C ARG A 96 19.48 3.35 1.86
N ASP A 97 19.62 2.18 2.47
CA ASP A 97 18.83 1.75 3.64
C ASP A 97 19.00 2.62 4.88
N GLU A 98 20.20 3.15 5.14
CA GLU A 98 20.44 4.01 6.30
C GLU A 98 19.66 5.33 6.21
N GLU A 99 19.59 5.90 5.00
CA GLU A 99 18.82 7.11 4.72
C GLU A 99 17.32 6.84 4.80
N ALA A 100 16.86 5.73 4.22
CA ALA A 100 15.46 5.30 4.34
C ALA A 100 15.04 5.16 5.81
N ARG A 101 15.87 4.51 6.65
CA ARG A 101 15.64 4.39 8.10
C ARG A 101 15.65 5.75 8.78
N ALA A 102 16.52 6.68 8.38
CA ALA A 102 16.51 8.04 8.92
C ALA A 102 15.19 8.76 8.62
N THR A 103 14.74 8.68 7.37
CA THR A 103 13.47 9.24 6.93
C THR A 103 12.27 8.63 7.69
N LEU A 104 12.21 7.30 7.84
CA LEU A 104 11.14 6.65 8.61
C LEU A 104 11.16 7.03 10.10
N ARG A 105 12.34 7.27 10.69
CA ARG A 105 12.41 7.78 12.07
C ARG A 105 11.83 9.19 12.20
N GLU A 106 11.97 10.03 11.17
CA GLU A 106 11.33 11.36 11.17
C GLU A 106 9.82 11.26 11.06
N VAL A 107 9.33 10.38 10.18
CA VAL A 107 7.90 10.07 10.08
C VAL A 107 7.37 9.54 11.42
N TRP A 108 8.06 8.59 12.05
CA TRP A 108 7.63 8.08 13.37
C TRP A 108 7.55 9.19 14.42
N ARG A 109 8.50 10.12 14.44
CA ARG A 109 8.51 11.26 15.38
C ARG A 109 7.38 12.25 15.15
N SER A 110 6.84 12.37 13.93
CA SER A 110 5.67 13.21 13.66
C SER A 110 4.37 12.65 14.25
N ARG A 111 4.41 11.40 14.76
CA ARG A 111 3.28 10.68 15.35
C ARG A 111 2.06 10.63 14.41
N PRO A 112 2.23 10.04 13.20
CA PRO A 112 1.14 9.93 12.24
C PRO A 112 -0.07 9.23 12.87
N ARG A 113 -1.27 9.61 12.44
CA ARG A 113 -2.55 9.04 12.90
C ARG A 113 -3.32 8.30 11.81
N ALA A 114 -2.78 8.23 10.59
CA ALA A 114 -3.35 7.45 9.51
C ALA A 114 -2.94 5.97 9.68
N PRO A 115 -3.88 5.02 9.82
CA PRO A 115 -3.57 3.60 9.85
C PRO A 115 -2.81 3.12 8.60
N GLY A 116 -3.24 3.53 7.41
CA GLY A 116 -2.63 3.12 6.14
C GLY A 116 -1.13 3.45 6.04
N LEU A 117 -0.70 4.57 6.62
CA LEU A 117 0.72 4.91 6.69
C LEU A 117 1.53 3.89 7.49
N HIS A 118 0.97 3.34 8.57
CA HIS A 118 1.64 2.33 9.39
C HIS A 118 1.69 0.97 8.70
N LEU A 119 0.64 0.60 7.96
CA LEU A 119 0.65 -0.58 7.09
C LEU A 119 1.79 -0.45 6.07
N PHE A 120 1.81 0.65 5.30
CA PHE A 120 2.81 0.88 4.27
C PHE A 120 4.25 0.91 4.81
N ALA A 121 4.51 1.60 5.92
CA ALA A 121 5.84 1.62 6.54
C ALA A 121 6.26 0.25 7.11
N GLY A 122 5.29 -0.53 7.60
CA GLY A 122 5.51 -1.90 8.04
C GLY A 122 5.90 -2.82 6.89
N GLU A 123 5.18 -2.77 5.77
CA GLU A 123 5.44 -3.59 4.58
C GLU A 123 6.83 -3.31 4.00
N GLN A 124 7.22 -2.03 3.93
CA GLN A 124 8.58 -1.67 3.51
C GLN A 124 9.67 -2.25 4.41
N SER A 125 9.38 -2.40 5.70
CA SER A 125 10.32 -2.96 6.68
C SER A 125 10.35 -4.48 6.60
N GLU A 126 9.19 -5.12 6.38
CA GLU A 126 9.06 -6.57 6.18
C GLU A 126 9.78 -7.00 4.88
N ALA A 127 9.65 -6.24 3.80
CA ALA A 127 10.25 -6.53 2.49
C ALA A 127 11.79 -6.64 2.51
N ILE A 128 12.45 -5.98 3.46
CA ILE A 128 13.91 -6.07 3.65
C ILE A 128 14.33 -6.99 4.81
N GLY A 129 13.38 -7.73 5.40
CA GLY A 129 13.61 -8.65 6.51
C GLY A 129 13.77 -7.99 7.88
N ASP A 130 13.50 -6.68 8.02
CA ASP A 130 13.51 -5.99 9.32
C ASP A 130 12.18 -6.21 10.05
N HIS A 131 11.92 -7.48 10.40
CA HIS A 131 10.69 -7.92 11.06
C HIS A 131 10.46 -7.19 12.39
N ALA A 132 11.53 -6.81 13.10
CA ALA A 132 11.40 -6.05 14.35
C ALA A 132 10.87 -4.63 14.10
N GLU A 133 11.29 -3.95 13.04
CA GLU A 133 10.74 -2.65 12.64
C GLU A 133 9.32 -2.77 12.10
N ALA A 134 9.05 -3.76 11.24
CA ALA A 134 7.72 -4.04 10.72
C ALA A 134 6.70 -4.25 11.84
N LEU A 135 7.04 -5.08 12.83
CA LEU A 135 6.19 -5.36 13.98
C LEU A 135 5.83 -4.09 14.76
N ARG A 136 6.76 -3.14 14.92
CA ARG A 136 6.50 -1.86 15.61
C ARG A 136 5.49 -1.01 14.84
N TRP A 137 5.64 -0.94 13.52
CA TRP A 137 4.71 -0.19 12.67
C TRP A 137 3.31 -0.79 12.70
N TYR A 138 3.17 -2.10 12.45
CA TYR A 138 1.86 -2.76 12.49
C TYR A 138 1.17 -2.66 13.86
N THR A 139 1.92 -2.89 14.94
CA THR A 139 1.37 -2.79 16.31
C THR A 139 0.84 -1.37 16.60
N ARG A 140 1.56 -0.33 16.15
CA ARG A 140 1.13 1.05 16.34
C ARG A 140 -0.07 1.40 15.47
N GLY A 141 -0.09 0.96 14.21
CA GLY A 141 -1.21 1.16 13.29
C GLY A 141 -2.50 0.52 13.81
N LEU A 142 -2.42 -0.73 14.28
CA LEU A 142 -3.54 -1.44 14.90
C LEU A 142 -4.11 -0.69 16.10
N SER A 143 -3.24 -0.25 17.02
CA SER A 143 -3.67 0.53 18.20
C SER A 143 -4.41 1.82 17.82
N ILE A 144 -4.09 2.42 16.67
CA ILE A 144 -4.78 3.63 16.17
C ILE A 144 -6.11 3.26 15.53
N ALA A 145 -6.13 2.19 14.74
CA ALA A 145 -7.28 1.77 13.98
C ALA A 145 -8.38 1.11 14.84
N GLU A 146 -8.03 0.49 15.98
CA GLU A 146 -9.00 0.04 17.00
C GLU A 146 -9.92 1.17 17.50
N ASN A 147 -9.47 2.42 17.41
CA ASN A 147 -10.25 3.59 17.82
C ASN A 147 -11.13 4.17 16.68
N LYS A 148 -11.19 3.52 15.51
CA LYS A 148 -11.86 3.98 14.28
C LYS A 148 -13.00 3.04 13.87
N VAL A 149 -13.88 2.69 14.81
CA VAL A 149 -15.03 1.79 14.57
C VAL A 149 -15.98 2.40 13.51
N GLY A 150 -16.37 1.61 12.50
CA GLY A 150 -17.30 2.02 11.44
C GLY A 150 -16.65 2.77 10.27
N ASP A 151 -15.32 2.83 10.21
CA ASP A 151 -14.53 3.34 9.09
C ASP A 151 -14.08 2.14 8.24
N GLU A 152 -14.77 1.89 7.11
CA GLU A 152 -14.53 0.73 6.24
C GLU A 152 -13.07 0.63 5.76
N GLU A 153 -12.43 1.76 5.44
CA GLU A 153 -11.02 1.80 5.03
C GLU A 153 -10.10 1.40 6.21
N ALA A 154 -10.42 1.87 7.42
CA ALA A 154 -9.69 1.47 8.61
C ALA A 154 -9.89 -0.01 8.94
N GLU A 155 -11.07 -0.59 8.70
CA GLU A 155 -11.36 -2.01 8.94
C GLU A 155 -10.55 -2.92 8.01
N VAL A 156 -10.49 -2.62 6.71
CA VAL A 156 -9.64 -3.35 5.77
C VAL A 156 -8.16 -3.20 6.15
N THR A 157 -7.72 -1.98 6.46
CA THR A 157 -6.33 -1.73 6.88
C THR A 157 -5.98 -2.49 8.17
N CYS A 158 -6.90 -2.58 9.13
CA CYS A 158 -6.76 -3.39 10.34
C CYS A 158 -6.50 -4.86 9.98
N MET A 159 -7.35 -5.44 9.12
CA MET A 159 -7.22 -6.84 8.73
C MET A 159 -5.87 -7.13 8.10
N LEU A 160 -5.41 -6.29 7.17
CA LEU A 160 -4.09 -6.43 6.52
C LEU A 160 -2.95 -6.34 7.54
N MET A 161 -3.02 -5.40 8.49
CA MET A 161 -2.01 -5.27 9.54
C MET A 161 -2.02 -6.45 10.53
N LEU A 162 -3.18 -7.03 10.86
CA LEU A 162 -3.27 -8.23 11.69
C LEU A 162 -2.54 -9.41 11.04
N ILE A 163 -2.78 -9.62 9.74
CA ILE A 163 -2.15 -10.69 8.98
C ILE A 163 -0.64 -10.46 8.86
N ALA A 164 -0.22 -9.25 8.46
CA ALA A 164 1.20 -8.91 8.35
C ALA A 164 1.94 -9.02 9.69
N ARG A 165 1.28 -8.63 10.78
CA ARG A 165 1.80 -8.80 12.15
C ARG A 165 1.96 -10.27 12.53
N LEU A 166 0.97 -11.12 12.24
CA LEU A 166 1.06 -12.56 12.47
C LEU A 166 2.28 -13.17 11.77
N ARG A 167 2.46 -12.87 10.48
CA ARG A 167 3.65 -13.32 9.71
C ARG A 167 4.96 -12.85 10.35
N THR A 168 5.02 -11.57 10.68
CA THR A 168 6.21 -10.94 11.26
C THR A 168 6.57 -11.52 12.62
N ARG A 169 5.59 -11.81 13.48
CA ARG A 169 5.80 -12.42 14.80
C ARG A 169 6.26 -13.86 14.71
N ARG A 170 5.72 -14.63 13.76
CA ARG A 170 6.21 -15.98 13.45
C ARG A 170 7.66 -15.95 13.00
N ALA A 171 8.04 -15.01 12.13
CA ALA A 171 9.42 -14.83 11.68
C ALA A 171 10.38 -14.48 12.84
N LEU A 172 9.88 -13.80 13.87
CA LEU A 172 10.62 -13.48 15.11
C LEU A 172 10.54 -14.58 16.18
N ALA A 173 9.87 -15.71 15.92
CA ALA A 173 9.61 -16.79 16.87
C ALA A 173 8.96 -16.32 18.19
N LEU A 174 8.07 -15.32 18.10
CA LEU A 174 7.31 -14.82 19.25
C LEU A 174 6.08 -15.71 19.51
N PRO A 175 5.67 -15.89 20.77
CA PRO A 175 4.43 -16.60 21.08
C PRO A 175 3.21 -15.86 20.53
N PRO A 176 2.13 -16.57 20.13
CA PRO A 176 0.91 -15.92 19.66
C PRO A 176 0.26 -15.09 20.78
N ASP A 177 -0.40 -13.99 20.39
CA ASP A 177 -1.27 -13.19 21.26
C ASP A 177 -2.67 -13.00 20.66
N ASP A 178 -3.54 -12.24 21.34
CA ASP A 178 -4.95 -12.09 20.97
C ASP A 178 -5.14 -11.50 19.56
N TRP A 179 -4.26 -10.60 19.12
CA TRP A 179 -4.30 -10.08 17.74
C TRP A 179 -3.88 -11.14 16.73
N ASP A 180 -2.98 -12.05 17.09
CA ASP A 180 -2.62 -13.17 16.24
C ASP A 180 -3.78 -14.16 16.07
N LEU A 181 -4.59 -14.36 17.12
CA LEU A 181 -5.83 -15.15 17.04
C LEU A 181 -6.89 -14.46 16.17
N ALA A 182 -7.10 -13.15 16.36
CA ALA A 182 -8.01 -12.36 15.53
C ALA A 182 -7.62 -12.39 14.05
N ALA A 183 -6.31 -12.39 13.74
CA ALA A 183 -5.82 -12.53 12.37
C ALA A 183 -6.24 -13.87 11.74
N VAL A 184 -6.08 -14.97 12.47
CA VAL A 184 -6.49 -16.30 12.01
C VAL A 184 -8.00 -16.37 11.78
N GLU A 185 -8.80 -15.86 12.73
CA GLU A 185 -10.26 -15.83 12.61
C GLU A 185 -10.73 -14.99 11.40
N ALA A 186 -10.08 -13.86 11.14
CA ALA A 186 -10.36 -13.01 9.99
C ALA A 186 -10.08 -13.74 8.67
N VAL A 187 -8.91 -14.40 8.55
CA VAL A 187 -8.52 -15.18 7.36
C VAL A 187 -9.47 -16.36 7.14
N GLU A 188 -9.85 -17.08 8.20
CA GLU A 188 -10.81 -18.18 8.06
C GLU A 188 -12.20 -17.70 7.66
N SER A 189 -12.64 -16.55 8.19
CA SER A 189 -13.94 -15.97 7.84
C SER A 189 -13.97 -15.53 6.38
N ALA A 190 -12.91 -14.88 5.93
CA ALA A 190 -12.64 -14.57 4.53
C ALA A 190 -12.70 -15.83 3.64
N ARG A 191 -12.00 -16.90 4.04
CA ARG A 191 -11.98 -18.16 3.27
C ARG A 191 -13.38 -18.77 3.12
N ARG A 192 -14.18 -18.78 4.18
CA ARG A 192 -15.57 -19.29 4.12
C ARG A 192 -16.45 -18.48 3.17
N VAL A 193 -16.24 -17.17 3.07
CA VAL A 193 -16.95 -16.31 2.11
C VAL A 193 -16.58 -16.70 0.69
N VAL A 194 -15.29 -16.83 0.38
CA VAL A 194 -14.80 -17.25 -0.94
C VAL A 194 -15.34 -18.64 -1.31
N GLU A 195 -15.21 -19.62 -0.42
CA GLU A 195 -15.73 -20.98 -0.63
C GLU A 195 -17.27 -20.97 -0.87
N ALA A 196 -18.01 -20.10 -0.18
CA ALA A 196 -19.45 -19.97 -0.37
C ALA A 196 -19.82 -19.27 -1.69
N THR A 197 -19.00 -18.33 -2.17
CA THR A 197 -19.18 -17.70 -3.49
C THR A 197 -18.82 -18.65 -4.63
N GLU A 198 -17.80 -19.49 -4.46
CA GLU A 198 -17.41 -20.53 -5.42
C GLU A 198 -18.44 -21.68 -5.47
N MET A 199 -18.99 -22.09 -4.32
CA MET A 199 -20.14 -23.02 -4.27
C MET A 199 -21.46 -22.35 -4.69
N GLY A 200 -21.46 -21.03 -4.85
CA GLY A 200 -22.57 -20.19 -5.33
C GLY A 200 -22.76 -20.24 -6.85
N ASP A 201 -22.00 -21.05 -7.57
CA ASP A 201 -22.35 -21.55 -8.90
C ASP A 201 -23.59 -22.46 -8.76
N CYS A 202 -24.73 -21.78 -8.57
CA CYS A 202 -26.02 -22.41 -8.56
C CYS A 202 -26.22 -23.10 -9.92
N ASP A 203 -26.64 -24.36 -9.85
CA ASP A 203 -27.14 -25.18 -10.97
C ASP A 203 -28.48 -24.59 -11.47
N CYS A 204 -28.56 -23.27 -11.69
CA CYS A 204 -29.69 -22.62 -12.35
C CYS A 204 -29.55 -22.81 -13.86
N PRO A 205 -30.64 -23.07 -14.60
CA PRO A 205 -30.61 -23.12 -16.06
C PRO A 205 -30.35 -21.76 -16.73
N CYS A 206 -30.04 -20.71 -15.96
CA CYS A 206 -30.12 -19.32 -16.36
C CYS A 206 -28.80 -18.71 -16.88
N GLY A 207 -27.71 -19.48 -16.91
CA GLY A 207 -26.51 -19.17 -17.71
C GLY A 207 -25.81 -17.85 -17.40
N HIS A 208 -25.98 -17.30 -16.20
CA HIS A 208 -25.26 -16.11 -15.74
C HIS A 208 -24.36 -16.49 -14.57
N GLY A 209 -23.27 -17.21 -14.87
CA GLY A 209 -22.14 -17.29 -13.95
C GLY A 209 -21.58 -15.88 -13.77
N ALA A 210 -21.53 -15.41 -12.53
CA ALA A 210 -20.91 -14.14 -12.21
C ALA A 210 -19.41 -14.26 -12.47
N VAL A 211 -18.94 -13.70 -13.59
CA VAL A 211 -17.51 -13.57 -13.87
C VAL A 211 -16.98 -12.48 -12.95
N ILE A 212 -16.50 -12.89 -11.77
CA ILE A 212 -15.57 -12.09 -10.96
C ILE A 212 -14.17 -12.42 -11.50
N SER A 213 -13.37 -11.40 -11.80
CA SER A 213 -12.07 -11.53 -12.49
C SER A 213 -11.05 -12.29 -11.66
N GLU A 214 -10.35 -13.25 -12.29
CA GLU A 214 -9.29 -14.11 -11.75
C GLU A 214 -8.11 -13.37 -11.06
N GLU A 215 -8.02 -12.04 -11.17
CA GLU A 215 -6.92 -11.24 -10.64
C GLU A 215 -7.08 -10.86 -9.15
N ASP A 216 -8.31 -10.74 -8.64
CA ASP A 216 -8.57 -10.49 -7.20
C ASP A 216 -8.30 -11.76 -6.35
N ASP A 217 -8.34 -12.92 -6.99
CA ASP A 217 -8.05 -14.22 -6.38
C ASP A 217 -6.56 -14.43 -6.10
N ALA A 218 -5.65 -13.93 -6.93
CA ALA A 218 -4.22 -14.28 -6.81
C ALA A 218 -3.57 -13.74 -5.52
N ILE A 219 -3.88 -12.49 -5.13
CA ILE A 219 -3.33 -11.86 -3.93
C ILE A 219 -3.99 -12.44 -2.66
N PHE A 220 -5.28 -12.73 -2.72
CA PHE A 220 -6.04 -13.29 -1.61
C PHE A 220 -5.71 -14.77 -1.35
N ILE A 221 -5.52 -15.55 -2.42
CA ILE A 221 -5.15 -16.97 -2.35
C ILE A 221 -3.73 -17.16 -1.81
N ASP A 222 -2.76 -16.32 -2.20
CA ASP A 222 -1.41 -16.38 -1.64
C ASP A 222 -1.38 -15.95 -0.16
N LEU A 223 -2.29 -15.07 0.27
CA LEU A 223 -2.46 -14.65 1.66
C LEU A 223 -3.13 -15.72 2.53
N VAL A 224 -4.02 -16.53 1.96
CA VAL A 224 -4.76 -17.63 2.64
C VAL A 224 -3.98 -18.95 2.67
N ARG A 225 -3.06 -19.19 1.72
CA ARG A 225 -2.31 -20.46 1.59
C ARG A 225 -0.97 -20.50 2.34
N ALA A 226 -0.48 -19.39 2.90
CA ALA A 226 0.77 -19.30 3.68
C ALA A 226 0.56 -19.42 5.20
#